data_AF-A0A2I0LG85-F1
#
_entry.id   AF-A0A2I0LG85-F1
#
_cell.length_a   1.000
_cell.length_b   1.000
_cell.length_c   1.000
_cell.angle_alpha   90.00
_cell.angle_beta   90.00
_cell.angle_gamma   90.00
#
_symmetry.space_group_name_H-M   'P 1'
#
loop_
_entity.id
_entity.type
_entity.pdbx_description
1 polymer ?
#
loop_
_entity_poly.entity_id
_entity_poly.type
_entity_poly.pdbx_seq_one_letter_code
_entity_poly.pdbx_strand_id
1 'polypeptide(L)'
;MLWVHLSGLHEPVHVTVQLQRADKSHNITLLERKVQEPHLYLDIDFPAPAPTTDKEEIVDLHVSIQGDSMDVSKKKKVMLRALKPGIFIQTDKAVYKPGQQ
;
A
#
# COMPACT_ATOMS: atom_id res chain seq x y z
N MET A 1 -4.85 -4.55 3.26
CA MET A 1 -4.59 -6.00 3.14
C MET A 1 -3.49 -6.30 2.14
N LEU A 2 -2.40 -6.90 2.61
CA LEU A 2 -1.26 -7.42 1.86
C LEU A 2 -1.01 -8.86 2.32
N TRP A 3 -0.96 -9.78 1.36
CA TRP A 3 -0.68 -11.19 1.60
C TRP A 3 0.75 -11.52 1.20
N VAL A 4 1.50 -12.13 2.11
CA VAL A 4 2.87 -12.59 1.89
C VAL A 4 2.93 -14.10 2.10
N HIS A 5 3.32 -14.81 1.04
CA HIS A 5 3.51 -16.25 1.06
C HIS A 5 4.93 -16.58 0.63
N LEU A 6 5.68 -17.25 1.50
CA LEU A 6 7.01 -17.80 1.24
C LEU A 6 7.00 -19.28 1.58
N SER A 7 7.70 -20.07 0.78
CA SER A 7 7.78 -21.52 0.96
C SER A 7 9.08 -22.04 0.35
N GLY A 8 9.63 -23.11 0.93
CA GLY A 8 10.86 -23.72 0.42
C GLY A 8 12.12 -22.92 0.74
N LEU A 9 12.12 -22.17 1.85
CA LEU A 9 13.31 -21.48 2.32
C LEU A 9 14.29 -22.49 2.94
N HIS A 10 15.55 -22.44 2.52
CA HIS A 10 16.63 -23.28 3.03
C HIS A 10 17.53 -22.55 4.03
N GLU A 11 17.34 -21.24 4.19
CA GLU A 11 18.09 -20.36 5.08
C GLU A 11 17.16 -19.25 5.60
N PRO A 12 17.51 -18.61 6.74
CA PRO A 12 16.78 -17.43 7.20
C PRO A 12 16.87 -16.29 6.21
N VAL A 13 15.76 -15.59 6.00
CA VAL A 13 15.68 -14.45 5.07
C VAL A 13 15.06 -13.23 5.71
N HIS A 14 15.46 -12.06 5.24
CA HIS A 14 14.90 -10.77 5.59
C HIS A 14 14.01 -10.29 4.44
N VAL A 15 12.73 -10.12 4.72
CA VAL A 15 11.70 -9.72 3.77
C VAL A 15 11.36 -8.28 4.02
N THR A 16 11.45 -7.44 2.98
CA THR A 16 11.08 -6.03 3.05
C THR A 16 10.09 -5.70 1.94
N VAL A 17 9.01 -5.01 2.28
CA VAL A 17 8.04 -4.45 1.34
C VAL A 17 7.97 -2.95 1.58
N GLN A 18 8.25 -2.15 0.55
CA GLN A 18 8.30 -0.70 0.64
C GLN A 18 7.55 -0.03 -0.51
N LEU A 19 6.99 1.14 -0.26
CA LEU A 19 6.59 2.08 -1.30
C LEU A 19 7.70 3.12 -1.46
N GLN A 20 8.23 3.25 -2.67
CA GLN A 20 9.32 4.15 -3.02
C GLN A 20 8.77 5.25 -3.93
N ARG A 21 8.85 6.50 -3.46
CA ARG A 21 8.45 7.67 -4.23
C ARG A 21 9.48 8.02 -5.30
N ALA A 22 9.03 8.68 -6.36
CA ALA A 22 9.88 9.03 -7.51
C ALA A 22 11.05 9.97 -7.14
N ASP A 23 10.83 10.85 -6.16
CA ASP A 23 11.84 11.78 -5.63
C ASP A 23 12.86 11.10 -4.71
N LYS A 24 12.67 9.81 -4.38
CA LYS A 24 13.46 9.00 -3.43
C LYS A 24 13.62 9.65 -2.05
N SER A 25 12.82 10.66 -1.73
CA SER A 25 12.99 11.42 -0.49
C SER A 25 12.58 10.60 0.72
N HIS A 26 11.56 9.74 0.56
CA HIS A 26 11.00 8.92 1.64
C HIS A 26 10.51 7.57 1.12
N ASN A 27 11.13 6.49 1.61
CA ASN A 27 10.60 5.14 1.48
C ASN A 27 9.63 4.86 2.63
N ILE A 28 8.47 4.30 2.32
CA ILE A 28 7.48 3.90 3.31
C ILE A 28 7.56 2.39 3.45
N THR A 29 8.05 1.90 4.59
CA THR A 29 8.09 0.46 4.87
C THR A 29 6.71 -0.04 5.27
N LEU A 30 6.15 -0.97 4.50
CA LEU A 30 4.87 -1.63 4.78
C LEU A 30 5.08 -2.92 5.59
N LEU A 31 6.18 -3.63 5.34
CA LEU A 31 6.57 -4.83 6.06
C LEU A 31 8.10 -4.89 6.12
N GLU A 32 8.62 -5.20 7.29
CA GLU A 32 9.99 -5.65 7.47
C GLU A 32 9.98 -6.84 8.45
N ARG A 33 10.50 -7.99 8.01
CA ARG A 33 10.43 -9.21 8.80
C ARG A 33 11.57 -10.17 8.48
N LYS A 34 12.22 -10.65 9.55
CA LYS A 34 13.09 -11.82 9.47
C LYS A 34 12.24 -13.09 9.58
N VAL A 35 12.43 -14.00 8.63
CA VAL A 35 11.77 -15.32 8.57
C VAL A 35 12.83 -16.37 8.82
N GLN A 36 12.64 -17.18 9.86
CA GLN A 36 13.56 -18.26 10.22
C GLN A 36 13.00 -19.62 9.81
N GLU A 37 11.67 -19.73 9.73
CA GLU A 37 10.99 -20.94 9.33
C GLU A 37 11.07 -21.17 7.81
N PRO A 38 10.95 -22.43 7.33
CA PRO A 38 10.97 -22.74 5.90
C PRO A 38 9.83 -22.12 5.08
N HIS A 39 8.84 -21.53 5.76
CA HIS A 39 7.64 -20.97 5.17
C HIS A 39 7.15 -19.75 5.97
N LEU A 40 6.47 -18.83 5.29
CA LEU A 40 5.74 -17.72 5.89
C LEU A 40 4.38 -17.61 5.21
N TYR A 41 3.33 -17.48 6.00
CA TYR A 41 2.02 -17.03 5.55
C TYR A 41 1.58 -15.88 6.44
N LEU A 42 1.42 -14.70 5.84
CA LEU A 42 1.11 -13.49 6.58
C LEU A 42 0.07 -12.68 5.82
N ASP A 43 -0.99 -12.29 6.52
CA ASP A 43 -1.90 -11.24 6.10
C ASP A 43 -1.72 -10.04 7.03
N ILE A 44 -1.60 -8.85 6.43
CA ILE A 44 -1.32 -7.61 7.14
C ILE A 44 -2.15 -6.49 6.53
N ASP A 45 -2.83 -5.78 7.42
CA ASP A 45 -3.43 -4.51 7.10
C ASP A 45 -2.46 -3.38 7.37
N PHE A 46 -2.49 -2.42 6.46
CA PHE A 46 -1.75 -1.18 6.56
C PHE A 46 -2.65 -0.06 6.05
N PRO A 47 -2.62 1.12 6.69
CA PRO A 47 -3.28 2.29 6.14
C PRO A 47 -2.57 2.67 4.84
N ALA A 48 -3.33 2.86 3.76
CA ALA A 48 -2.76 3.35 2.51
C ALA A 48 -2.16 4.75 2.74
N PRO A 49 -0.86 4.97 2.45
CA PRO A 49 -0.27 6.29 2.61
C PRO A 49 -0.94 7.32 1.70
N ALA A 50 -1.04 8.55 2.20
CA ALA A 50 -1.56 9.65 1.39
C ALA A 50 -0.60 9.95 0.23
N PRO A 51 -1.14 10.24 -0.98
CA PRO A 51 -0.33 10.77 -2.07
C PRO A 51 0.28 12.12 -1.69
N THR A 52 1.45 12.42 -2.25
CA THR A 52 2.10 13.74 -2.10
C THR A 52 1.32 14.87 -2.78
N THR A 53 0.49 14.55 -3.77
CA THR A 53 -0.46 15.48 -4.40
C THR A 53 -1.86 15.30 -3.82
N ASP A 54 -2.73 16.31 -3.93
CA ASP A 54 -4.12 16.25 -3.42
C ASP A 54 -5.04 15.24 -4.13
N LYS A 55 -4.51 14.46 -5.08
CA LYS A 55 -5.29 13.52 -5.90
C LYS A 55 -4.63 12.15 -5.94
N GLU A 56 -3.57 12.01 -6.72
CA GLU A 56 -3.01 10.72 -7.13
C GLU A 56 -1.48 10.83 -7.28
N GLU A 57 -0.78 9.75 -6.96
CA GLU A 57 0.67 9.63 -7.06
C GLU A 57 1.03 8.22 -7.53
N ILE A 58 1.92 8.11 -8.53
CA ILE A 58 2.49 6.81 -8.95
C ILE A 58 3.78 6.59 -8.17
N VAL A 59 3.86 5.47 -7.46
CA VAL A 59 5.02 5.05 -6.66
C VAL A 59 5.45 3.63 -7.05
N ASP A 60 6.68 3.25 -6.72
CA ASP A 60 7.16 1.89 -6.89
C ASP A 60 6.89 1.07 -5.61
N LEU A 61 6.09 0.01 -5.72
CA LEU A 61 6.05 -1.06 -4.74
C LEU A 61 7.30 -1.93 -4.94
N HIS A 62 8.23 -1.84 -4.01
CA HIS A 62 9.46 -2.60 -3.98
C HIS A 62 9.35 -3.74 -2.96
N VAL A 63 9.57 -4.97 -3.42
CA VAL A 63 9.65 -6.16 -2.58
C VAL A 63 11.06 -6.71 -2.70
N SER A 64 11.73 -6.94 -1.57
CA SER A 64 13.05 -7.56 -1.50
C SER A 64 13.09 -8.69 -0.49
N ILE A 65 13.83 -9.74 -0.81
CA ILE A 65 14.08 -10.90 0.05
C ILE A 65 15.59 -11.13 0.03
N GLN A 66 16.21 -11.04 1.21
CA GLN A 66 17.66 -11.09 1.38
C GLN A 66 18.04 -12.18 2.39
N GLY A 67 18.93 -13.08 2.00
CA GLY A 67 19.54 -14.12 2.81
C GLY A 67 21.02 -14.27 2.45
N ASP A 68 21.68 -15.28 2.99
CA ASP A 68 23.11 -15.50 2.76
C ASP A 68 23.42 -15.93 1.31
N SER A 69 22.53 -16.71 0.69
CA SER A 69 22.65 -17.21 -0.68
C SER A 69 21.58 -16.67 -1.63
N MET A 70 20.63 -15.86 -1.14
CA MET A 70 19.54 -15.29 -1.93
C MET A 70 19.46 -13.77 -1.78
N ASP A 71 19.55 -13.04 -2.89
CA ASP A 71 19.22 -11.61 -2.94
C ASP A 71 18.35 -11.35 -4.17
N VAL A 72 17.04 -11.25 -3.93
CA VAL A 72 16.06 -11.05 -4.98
C VAL A 72 15.18 -9.85 -4.67
N SER A 73 14.91 -9.06 -5.70
CA SER A 73 14.00 -7.92 -5.58
C SER A 73 13.16 -7.72 -6.83
N LYS A 74 11.98 -7.11 -6.64
CA LYS A 74 11.09 -6.74 -7.72
C LYS A 74 10.40 -5.43 -7.42
N LYS A 75 10.25 -4.59 -8.46
CA LYS A 75 9.50 -3.34 -8.39
C LYS A 75 8.26 -3.42 -9.28
N LYS A 76 7.17 -2.80 -8.83
CA LYS A 76 5.95 -2.61 -9.61
C LYS A 76 5.38 -1.22 -9.35
N LYS A 77 5.04 -0.49 -10.41
CA LYS A 77 4.32 0.78 -10.29
C LYS A 77 2.91 0.55 -9.76
N VAL A 78 2.55 1.29 -8.71
CA VAL A 78 1.23 1.31 -8.09
C VAL A 78 0.77 2.75 -7.91
N MET A 79 -0.54 2.96 -7.80
CA MET A 79 -1.14 4.28 -7.62
C MET A 79 -1.60 4.45 -6.18
N LEU A 80 -1.13 5.52 -5.53
CA LEU A 80 -1.72 6.05 -4.31
C LEU A 80 -2.79 7.08 -4.70
N ARG A 81 -3.97 6.99 -4.10
CA ARG A 81 -5.10 7.86 -4.43
C ARG A 81 -5.77 8.33 -3.15
N ALA A 82 -5.95 9.65 -3.03
CA ALA A 82 -6.76 10.23 -1.97
C ALA A 82 -8.24 9.90 -2.23
N LEU A 83 -8.83 9.10 -1.33
CA LEU A 83 -10.26 8.84 -1.37
C LEU A 83 -11.00 10.07 -0.82
N LYS A 84 -11.83 10.69 -1.65
CA LYS A 84 -12.75 11.73 -1.21
C LYS A 84 -14.08 11.07 -0.86
N PRO A 85 -14.66 11.33 0.31
CA PRO A 85 -15.97 10.80 0.63
C PRO A 85 -16.98 11.29 -0.42
N GLY A 86 -17.91 10.41 -0.80
CA GLY A 86 -19.05 10.83 -1.60
C GLY A 86 -19.86 11.84 -0.81
N ILE A 87 -20.12 13.02 -1.39
CA ILE A 87 -20.99 14.01 -0.77
C ILE A 87 -22.42 13.64 -1.15
N PHE A 88 -23.24 13.36 -0.14
CA PHE A 88 -24.68 13.16 -0.31
C PHE A 88 -25.42 14.40 0.18
N ILE A 89 -26.24 14.98 -0.69
CA ILE A 89 -27.07 16.14 -0.36
C ILE A 89 -28.51 15.66 -0.32
N GLN A 90 -29.15 15.79 0.84
CA GLN A 90 -30.57 15.52 1.00
C GLN A 90 -31.30 16.82 1.28
N THR A 91 -32.18 17.19 0.35
CA THR A 91 -33.11 18.30 0.54
C THR A 91 -34.39 17.79 1.22
N ASP A 92 -35.15 18.69 1.86
CA ASP A 92 -36.43 18.33 2.47
C ASP A 92 -37.49 18.01 1.42
N LYS A 93 -37.36 18.55 0.20
CA LYS A 93 -38.27 18.31 -0.94
C LYS A 93 -37.50 18.20 -2.26
N ALA A 94 -38.12 17.51 -3.23
CA ALA A 94 -37.59 17.42 -4.60
C ALA A 94 -37.90 18.65 -5.47
N VAL A 95 -38.94 19.42 -5.14
CA VAL A 95 -39.39 20.60 -5.91
C VAL A 95 -39.87 21.69 -4.95
N TYR A 96 -39.52 22.95 -5.24
CA TYR A 96 -39.93 24.14 -4.47
C TYR A 96 -40.74 25.10 -5.36
N LYS A 97 -41.73 25.77 -4.77
CA LYS A 97 -42.43 26.90 -5.39
C LYS A 97 -41.64 28.20 -5.20
N PRO A 98 -41.81 29.21 -6.08
CA PRO A 98 -41.21 30.53 -5.88
C PRO A 98 -41.54 31.10 -4.50
N GLY A 99 -40.51 31.56 -3.77
CA GLY A 99 -40.64 32.13 -2.42
C GLY A 99 -40.62 31.12 -1.27
N GLN A 100 -40.52 29.82 -1.53
CA GLN A 100 -40.29 28.82 -0.47
C GLN A 100 -38.80 28.72 -0.11
N GLN A 101 -38.53 28.54 1.18
CA GLN A 101 -37.24 28.07 1.71
C GLN A 101 -37.32 26.59 2.05
#